data_AF-A0A7J8RLF2-F1
#
_entry.id   AF-A0A7J8RLF2-F1
#
_cell.length_a   1.000
_cell.length_b   1.000
_cell.length_c   1.000
_cell.angle_alpha   90.00
_cell.angle_beta   90.00
_cell.angle_gamma   90.00
#
_symmetry.space_group_name_H-M   'P 1'
#
loop_
_entity.id
_entity.type
_entity.pdbx_description
1 polymer ?
#
loop_
_entity_poly.entity_id
_entity_poly.type
_entity_poly.pdbx_seq_one_letter_code
_entity_poly.pdbx_strand_id
1 'polypeptide(L)'
;YRKAPEHNLPAAYDDAWDAINWIASHIERNGPEPWLNENADFDKVFLAGDSAGANIAHNMIMKSAGDDQIRLKFSGLLLMNPFFMNDEPDELISFIFPSSKGPNDPRLNPACIAIKELAAGLVCKKILVCVAEKDFLRERGVSYYETVKNSGWNGVIEMVEIEGEEHVFYLFKPDCEKAGELMDRISSFLNL
;
A
#
# COMPACT_ATOMS: atom_id res chain seq x y z
N TYR A 1 -13.76 0.37 -3.87
CA TYR A 1 -14.13 0.25 -2.45
C TYR A 1 -15.09 1.36 -2.06
N ARG A 2 -15.93 1.13 -1.05
CA ARG A 2 -16.89 2.06 -0.47
C ARG A 2 -16.17 3.23 0.20
N LYS A 3 -16.71 4.44 0.05
CA LYS A 3 -16.06 5.69 0.50
C LYS A 3 -16.69 6.19 1.79
N ALA A 4 -15.86 6.81 2.63
CA ALA A 4 -16.33 7.64 3.73
C ALA A 4 -16.80 9.01 3.19
N PRO A 5 -17.74 9.69 3.87
CA PRO A 5 -18.33 9.32 5.18
C PRO A 5 -19.52 8.36 5.10
N GLU A 6 -20.05 8.05 3.91
CA GLU A 6 -21.21 7.13 3.77
C GLU A 6 -20.91 5.73 4.31
N HIS A 7 -19.65 5.30 4.16
CA HIS A 7 -19.11 4.05 4.68
C HIS A 7 -17.73 4.29 5.28
N ASN A 8 -17.69 4.64 6.56
CA ASN A 8 -16.44 4.83 7.31
C ASN A 8 -15.57 3.58 7.30
N LEU A 9 -14.26 3.75 7.54
CA LEU A 9 -13.36 2.64 7.82
C LEU A 9 -13.89 1.79 9.00
N PRO A 10 -13.77 0.45 8.94
CA PRO A 10 -12.91 -0.32 8.03
C PRO A 10 -13.54 -0.72 6.67
N ALA A 11 -14.68 -0.16 6.24
CA ALA A 11 -15.38 -0.63 5.03
C ALA A 11 -14.48 -0.70 3.77
N ALA A 12 -13.57 0.26 3.59
CA ALA A 12 -12.63 0.21 2.46
C ALA A 12 -11.57 -0.91 2.58
N TYR A 13 -11.14 -1.24 3.81
CA TYR A 13 -10.25 -2.38 4.06
C TYR A 13 -10.98 -3.70 3.82
N ASP A 14 -12.23 -3.80 4.24
CA ASP A 14 -13.06 -4.99 4.02
C ASP A 14 -13.27 -5.22 2.51
N ASP A 15 -13.61 -4.17 1.76
CA ASP A 15 -13.79 -4.26 0.31
C ASP A 15 -12.48 -4.62 -0.43
N ALA A 16 -11.35 -4.06 0.01
CA ALA A 16 -10.05 -4.42 -0.55
C ALA A 16 -9.71 -5.89 -0.27
N TRP A 17 -10.07 -6.38 0.92
CA TRP A 17 -9.88 -7.78 1.29
C TRP A 17 -10.78 -8.72 0.47
N ASP A 18 -12.05 -8.36 0.28
CA ASP A 18 -12.97 -9.11 -0.57
C ASP A 18 -12.44 -9.20 -2.01
N ALA A 19 -11.86 -8.11 -2.54
CA ALA A 19 -11.24 -8.11 -3.86
C ALA A 19 -10.02 -9.06 -3.94
N ILE A 20 -9.16 -9.10 -2.92
CA ILE A 20 -8.02 -10.04 -2.86
C ILE A 20 -8.52 -11.49 -2.81
N ASN A 21 -9.55 -11.79 -2.01
CA ASN A 21 -10.15 -13.12 -1.97
C ASN A 21 -10.78 -13.52 -3.31
N TRP A 22 -11.44 -12.57 -3.97
CA TRP A 22 -11.98 -12.78 -5.30
C TRP A 22 -10.86 -13.09 -6.31
N ILE A 23 -9.75 -12.35 -6.30
CA ILE A 23 -8.57 -12.69 -7.12
C ILE A 23 -8.03 -14.08 -6.78
N ALA A 24 -7.89 -14.40 -5.49
CA ALA A 24 -7.40 -15.70 -5.03
C ALA A 24 -8.28 -16.88 -5.47
N SER A 25 -9.58 -16.66 -5.71
CA SER A 25 -10.48 -17.68 -6.25
C SER A 25 -10.13 -18.15 -7.68
N HIS A 26 -9.22 -17.45 -8.37
CA HIS A 26 -8.76 -17.78 -9.72
C HIS A 26 -7.45 -18.58 -9.76
N ILE A 27 -6.82 -18.88 -8.61
CA ILE A 27 -5.52 -19.57 -8.54
C ILE A 27 -5.52 -20.92 -9.27
N GLU A 28 -6.64 -21.65 -9.20
CA GLU A 28 -6.83 -22.93 -9.89
C GLU A 28 -7.26 -22.77 -11.36
N ARG A 29 -7.18 -21.55 -11.91
CA ARG A 29 -7.55 -21.17 -13.28
C ARG A 29 -9.00 -21.51 -13.66
N ASN A 30 -9.90 -21.52 -12.69
CA ASN A 30 -11.32 -21.83 -12.86
C ASN A 30 -12.24 -20.81 -12.15
N GLY A 31 -11.73 -19.63 -11.84
CA GLY A 31 -12.49 -18.55 -11.22
C GLY A 31 -13.49 -17.89 -12.19
N PRO A 32 -14.33 -16.99 -11.69
CA PRO A 32 -15.40 -16.36 -12.48
C PRO A 32 -14.94 -15.41 -13.60
N GLU A 33 -13.70 -14.90 -13.58
CA GLU A 33 -13.13 -14.01 -14.60
C GLU A 33 -12.17 -14.79 -15.52
N PRO A 34 -12.58 -15.10 -16.77
CA PRO A 34 -11.74 -15.84 -17.72
C PRO A 34 -10.39 -15.17 -17.99
N TRP A 35 -10.33 -13.84 -18.07
CA TRP A 35 -9.08 -13.15 -18.39
C TRP A 35 -8.01 -13.41 -17.32
N LEU A 36 -8.39 -13.43 -16.04
CA LEU A 36 -7.47 -13.76 -14.95
C LEU A 36 -7.04 -15.23 -14.98
N ASN A 37 -7.95 -16.14 -15.27
CA ASN A 37 -7.63 -17.58 -15.38
C ASN A 37 -6.60 -17.85 -16.49
N GLU A 38 -6.71 -17.14 -17.60
CA GLU A 38 -5.87 -17.32 -18.78
C GLU A 38 -4.53 -16.60 -18.66
N ASN A 39 -4.50 -15.40 -18.06
CA ASN A 39 -3.35 -14.49 -18.19
C ASN A 39 -2.63 -14.18 -16.88
N ALA A 40 -3.25 -14.34 -15.71
CA ALA A 40 -2.63 -13.93 -14.46
C ALA A 40 -1.55 -14.93 -13.99
N ASP A 41 -0.47 -14.38 -13.44
CA ASP A 41 0.53 -15.11 -12.68
C ASP A 41 0.33 -14.87 -11.18
N PHE A 42 -0.34 -15.82 -10.52
CA PHE A 42 -0.65 -15.75 -9.08
C PHE A 42 0.58 -15.97 -8.18
N ASP A 43 1.72 -16.35 -8.76
CA ASP A 43 3.01 -16.38 -8.07
C ASP A 43 3.74 -15.02 -8.14
N LYS A 44 3.24 -14.08 -8.96
CA LYS A 44 3.79 -12.74 -9.17
C LYS A 44 2.76 -11.64 -8.93
N VAL A 45 2.24 -11.54 -7.70
CA VAL A 45 1.21 -10.56 -7.33
C VAL A 45 1.83 -9.29 -6.73
N PHE A 46 1.32 -8.13 -7.14
CA PHE A 46 1.68 -6.84 -6.56
C PHE A 46 0.45 -6.17 -5.97
N LEU A 47 0.61 -5.55 -4.80
CA LEU A 47 -0.36 -4.57 -4.30
C LEU A 47 0.22 -3.17 -4.48
N ALA A 48 -0.62 -2.24 -4.91
CA ALA A 48 -0.21 -0.88 -5.18
C ALA A 48 -1.32 0.10 -4.80
N GLY A 49 -0.93 1.32 -4.44
CA GLY A 49 -1.88 2.42 -4.28
C GLY A 49 -1.18 3.75 -4.05
N ASP A 50 -1.92 4.82 -4.28
CA ASP A 50 -1.55 6.19 -3.97
C ASP A 50 -2.29 6.70 -2.73
N SER A 51 -1.65 7.55 -1.91
CA SER A 51 -2.29 8.22 -0.77
C SER A 51 -3.02 7.24 0.16
N ALA A 52 -4.33 7.38 0.36
CA ALA A 52 -5.16 6.45 1.12
C ALA A 52 -5.14 5.02 0.55
N GLY A 53 -5.01 4.86 -0.78
CA GLY A 53 -4.85 3.57 -1.44
C GLY A 53 -3.55 2.87 -1.06
N ALA A 54 -2.45 3.61 -0.86
CA ALA A 54 -1.19 3.06 -0.37
C ALA A 54 -1.34 2.51 1.06
N ASN A 55 -2.08 3.23 1.91
CA ASN A 55 -2.41 2.76 3.26
C ASN A 55 -3.23 1.47 3.22
N ILE A 56 -4.25 1.40 2.36
CA ILE A 56 -5.06 0.18 2.15
C ILE A 56 -4.15 -0.96 1.70
N ALA A 57 -3.30 -0.75 0.69
CA ALA A 57 -2.38 -1.76 0.17
C ALA A 57 -1.44 -2.31 1.25
N HIS A 58 -0.86 -1.43 2.08
CA HIS A 58 -0.05 -1.85 3.23
C HIS A 58 -0.85 -2.73 4.20
N ASN A 59 -2.04 -2.30 4.61
CA ASN A 59 -2.88 -3.06 5.53
C ASN A 59 -3.29 -4.42 4.96
N MET A 60 -3.47 -4.53 3.64
CA MET A 60 -3.78 -5.80 2.99
C MET A 60 -2.58 -6.75 2.96
N ILE A 61 -1.36 -6.25 2.75
CA ILE A 61 -0.13 -7.06 2.93
C ILE A 61 -0.07 -7.57 4.38
N MET A 62 -0.22 -6.69 5.37
CA MET A 62 -0.16 -7.05 6.78
C MET A 62 -1.23 -8.08 7.16
N LYS A 63 -2.45 -7.93 6.64
CA LYS A 63 -3.57 -8.87 6.87
C LYS A 63 -3.30 -10.24 6.25
N SER A 64 -2.64 -10.29 5.09
CA SER A 64 -2.30 -11.53 4.38
C SER A 64 -1.36 -12.45 5.17
N ALA A 65 -0.54 -11.89 6.06
CA ALA A 65 0.34 -12.69 6.92
C ALA A 65 -0.40 -13.57 7.94
N GLY A 66 -1.63 -13.20 8.28
CA GLY A 66 -2.46 -13.93 9.23
C GLY A 66 -3.47 -14.89 8.60
N ASP A 67 -3.48 -15.03 7.28
CA ASP A 67 -4.47 -15.82 6.55
C ASP A 67 -3.82 -16.84 5.60
N ASP A 68 -3.64 -18.07 6.11
CA ASP A 68 -3.08 -19.20 5.36
C ASP A 68 -3.95 -19.61 4.15
N GLN A 69 -5.19 -19.11 4.03
CA GLN A 69 -6.07 -19.42 2.90
C GLN A 69 -5.71 -18.61 1.65
N ILE A 70 -5.05 -17.44 1.81
CA ILE A 70 -4.60 -16.64 0.69
C ILE A 70 -3.29 -17.22 0.15
N ARG A 71 -3.42 -18.12 -0.83
CA ARG A 71 -2.29 -18.78 -1.51
C ARG A 71 -1.56 -17.89 -2.54
N LEU A 72 -1.85 -16.59 -2.58
CA LEU A 72 -1.19 -15.63 -3.47
C LEU A 72 0.24 -15.38 -3.00
N LYS A 73 1.21 -15.31 -3.93
CA LYS A 73 2.58 -14.90 -3.60
C LYS A 73 2.77 -13.42 -3.93
N PHE A 74 2.86 -12.60 -2.90
CA PHE A 74 3.11 -11.18 -3.04
C PHE A 74 4.58 -10.94 -3.43
N SER A 75 4.80 -10.60 -4.70
CA SER A 75 6.10 -10.22 -5.21
C SER A 75 6.48 -8.79 -4.82
N GLY A 76 5.51 -7.88 -4.63
CA GLY A 76 5.85 -6.57 -4.10
C GLY A 76 4.69 -5.69 -3.67
N LEU A 77 5.04 -4.60 -2.99
CA LEU A 77 4.15 -3.55 -2.52
C LEU A 77 4.64 -2.18 -3.02
N LEU A 78 3.80 -1.47 -3.75
CA LEU A 78 4.09 -0.12 -4.25
C LEU A 78 3.27 0.91 -3.47
N LEU A 79 3.96 1.83 -2.80
CA LEU A 79 3.36 2.85 -1.95
C LEU A 79 3.68 4.23 -2.52
N MET A 80 2.72 4.88 -3.16
CA MET A 80 2.92 6.19 -3.76
C MET A 80 2.29 7.27 -2.88
N ASN A 81 3.08 8.25 -2.44
CA ASN A 81 2.66 9.34 -1.54
C ASN A 81 1.80 8.84 -0.37
N PRO A 82 2.24 7.84 0.42
CA PRO A 82 1.34 7.08 1.27
C PRO A 82 0.72 7.91 2.40
N PHE A 83 -0.58 7.74 2.60
CA PHE A 83 -1.32 8.34 3.71
C PHE A 83 -1.18 7.50 4.98
N PHE A 84 -0.05 7.64 5.65
CA PHE A 84 0.11 7.18 7.03
C PHE A 84 -0.14 8.34 8.00
N MET A 85 -0.37 8.01 9.26
CA MET A 85 -0.32 8.92 10.40
C MET A 85 1.07 8.87 11.03
N ASN A 86 1.38 9.93 11.78
CA ASN A 86 2.50 10.02 12.71
C ASN A 86 1.99 10.66 14.01
N ASP A 87 2.86 11.25 14.82
CA ASP A 87 2.47 11.92 16.07
C ASP A 87 1.57 13.15 15.86
N GLU A 88 1.48 13.66 14.63
CA GLU A 88 0.59 14.76 14.25
C GLU A 88 -0.75 14.21 13.72
N PRO A 89 -1.86 14.34 14.47
CA PRO A 89 -3.15 13.83 14.05
C PRO A 89 -3.68 14.57 12.83
N ASP A 90 -4.32 13.84 11.93
CA ASP A 90 -5.02 14.41 10.78
C ASP A 90 -6.51 14.45 11.07
N GLU A 91 -7.10 15.66 11.04
CA GLU A 91 -8.52 15.86 11.36
C GLU A 91 -9.45 15.04 10.48
N LEU A 92 -9.02 14.71 9.25
CA LEU A 92 -9.78 13.87 8.33
C LEU A 92 -10.08 12.49 8.93
N ILE A 93 -9.18 11.96 9.78
CA ILE A 93 -9.36 10.67 10.47
C ILE A 93 -10.66 10.64 11.28
N SER A 94 -11.06 11.75 11.90
CA SER A 94 -12.30 11.81 12.68
C SER A 94 -13.55 11.59 11.83
N PHE A 95 -13.48 11.92 10.53
CA PHE A 95 -14.55 11.71 9.56
C PHE A 95 -14.44 10.35 8.87
N ILE A 96 -13.23 9.93 8.47
CA ILE A 96 -13.04 8.70 7.69
C ILE A 96 -12.96 7.44 8.56
N PHE A 97 -12.46 7.57 9.78
CA PHE A 97 -12.32 6.46 10.73
C PHE A 97 -12.66 6.89 12.18
N PRO A 98 -13.94 7.21 12.46
CA PRO A 98 -14.35 7.67 13.79
C PRO A 98 -14.07 6.65 14.91
N SER A 99 -13.97 5.36 14.57
CA SER A 99 -13.68 4.26 15.50
C SER A 99 -12.18 3.90 15.60
N SER A 100 -11.30 4.69 14.98
CA SER A 100 -9.86 4.53 15.13
C SER A 100 -9.41 4.74 16.58
N LYS A 101 -8.27 4.16 16.95
CA LYS A 101 -7.60 4.41 18.24
C LYS A 101 -6.82 5.73 18.24
N GLY A 102 -7.24 6.70 17.42
CA GLY A 102 -6.52 7.96 17.20
C GLY A 102 -5.28 7.80 16.31
N PRO A 103 -4.32 8.73 16.39
CA PRO A 103 -3.13 8.74 15.52
C PRO A 103 -2.22 7.51 15.69
N ASN A 104 -2.35 6.79 16.81
CA ASN A 104 -1.57 5.58 17.11
C ASN A 104 -2.29 4.28 16.71
N ASP A 105 -3.42 4.36 16.00
CA ASP A 105 -4.04 3.16 15.44
C ASP A 105 -3.05 2.51 14.44
N PRO A 106 -2.66 1.23 14.63
CA PRO A 106 -1.63 0.59 13.81
C PRO A 106 -2.00 0.51 12.32
N ARG A 107 -3.30 0.60 11.98
CA ARG A 107 -3.76 0.65 10.58
C ARG A 107 -3.50 2.00 9.91
N LEU A 108 -3.36 3.05 10.71
CA LEU A 108 -3.08 4.41 10.25
C LEU A 108 -1.59 4.74 10.40
N ASN A 109 -0.96 4.32 11.49
CA ASN A 109 0.45 4.57 11.80
C ASN A 109 1.22 3.25 11.94
N PRO A 110 1.89 2.78 10.88
CA PRO A 110 2.69 1.55 10.92
C PRO A 110 3.84 1.58 11.94
N ALA A 111 4.32 2.76 12.35
CA ALA A 111 5.35 2.86 13.39
C ALA A 111 4.84 2.48 14.79
N CYS A 112 3.52 2.42 14.99
CA CYS A 112 2.90 1.91 16.22
C CYS A 112 2.75 0.38 16.24
N ILE A 113 3.08 -0.31 15.14
CA ILE A 113 3.14 -1.78 15.11
C ILE A 113 4.44 -2.23 15.77
N ALA A 114 4.38 -3.27 16.61
CA ALA A 114 5.61 -3.80 17.19
C ALA A 114 6.57 -4.24 16.09
N ILE A 115 7.85 -3.87 16.18
CA ILE A 115 8.79 -4.00 15.05
C ILE A 115 8.90 -5.43 14.49
N LYS A 116 8.80 -6.44 15.37
CA LYS A 116 8.79 -7.86 14.99
C LYS A 116 7.50 -8.26 14.27
N GLU A 117 6.36 -7.70 14.67
CA GLU A 117 5.07 -7.92 14.01
C GLU A 117 5.03 -7.23 12.65
N LEU A 118 5.60 -6.03 12.53
CA LEU A 118 5.76 -5.35 11.25
C LEU A 118 6.59 -6.20 10.28
N ALA A 119 7.78 -6.64 10.71
CA ALA A 119 8.66 -7.45 9.87
C ALA A 119 8.02 -8.80 9.48
N ALA A 120 7.30 -9.46 10.39
CA ALA A 120 6.61 -10.72 10.12
C ALA A 120 5.38 -10.54 9.21
N GLY A 121 4.69 -9.39 9.32
CA GLY A 121 3.49 -9.09 8.55
C GLY A 121 3.76 -8.69 7.09
N LEU A 122 4.96 -8.21 6.78
CA LEU A 122 5.38 -7.85 5.42
C LEU A 122 5.70 -9.10 4.59
N VAL A 123 4.66 -9.81 4.14
CA VAL A 123 4.76 -11.05 3.35
C VAL A 123 5.14 -10.86 1.87
N CYS A 124 5.40 -9.62 1.45
CA CYS A 124 5.90 -9.34 0.12
C CYS A 124 7.44 -9.48 0.04
N LYS A 125 8.00 -9.53 -1.17
CA LYS A 125 9.46 -9.64 -1.36
C LYS A 125 10.17 -8.30 -1.48
N LYS A 126 9.49 -7.30 -2.05
CA LYS A 126 10.05 -5.96 -2.25
C LYS A 126 9.00 -4.86 -2.04
N ILE A 127 9.45 -3.71 -1.55
CA ILE A 127 8.63 -2.52 -1.34
C ILE A 127 9.28 -1.35 -2.08
N LEU A 128 8.49 -0.60 -2.84
CA LEU A 128 8.89 0.68 -3.39
C LEU A 128 8.03 1.77 -2.75
N VAL A 129 8.68 2.72 -2.07
CA VAL A 129 8.05 3.92 -1.51
C VAL A 129 8.37 5.11 -2.41
N CYS A 130 7.35 5.78 -2.93
CA CYS A 130 7.49 7.01 -3.71
C CYS A 130 6.96 8.18 -2.88
N VAL A 131 7.75 9.22 -2.70
CA VAL A 131 7.35 10.47 -2.02
C VAL A 131 7.61 11.66 -2.92
N ALA A 132 6.81 12.73 -2.81
CA ALA A 132 7.08 13.97 -3.52
C ALA A 132 7.63 15.02 -2.53
N GLU A 133 8.60 15.81 -2.95
CA GLU A 133 9.36 16.72 -2.06
C GLU A 133 8.47 17.71 -1.33
N LYS A 134 7.44 18.24 -2.00
CA LYS A 134 6.52 19.26 -1.44
C LYS A 134 5.23 18.65 -0.89
N ASP A 135 5.16 17.33 -0.79
CA ASP A 135 4.01 16.65 -0.21
C ASP A 135 3.96 16.88 1.30
N PHE A 136 2.82 17.31 1.82
CA PHE A 136 2.58 17.44 3.26
C PHE A 136 2.66 16.09 4.00
N LEU A 137 2.54 14.97 3.29
CA LEU A 137 2.72 13.61 3.81
C LEU A 137 4.14 13.06 3.62
N ARG A 138 5.07 13.80 3.00
CA ARG A 138 6.42 13.33 2.67
C ARG A 138 7.08 12.64 3.86
N GLU A 139 7.14 13.34 5.00
CA GLU A 139 7.80 12.83 6.21
C GLU A 139 7.17 11.54 6.73
N ARG A 140 5.86 11.34 6.50
CA ARG A 140 5.16 10.12 6.91
C ARG A 140 5.56 8.92 6.04
N GLY A 141 5.76 9.15 4.73
CA GLY A 141 6.33 8.15 3.83
C GLY A 141 7.80 7.82 4.12
N VAL A 142 8.61 8.85 4.39
CA VAL A 142 10.03 8.69 4.78
C VAL A 142 10.15 7.91 6.10
N SER A 143 9.33 8.25 7.10
CA SER A 143 9.29 7.54 8.39
C SER A 143 8.92 6.06 8.24
N TYR A 144 7.94 5.74 7.37
CA TYR A 144 7.62 4.36 7.04
C TYR A 144 8.82 3.62 6.44
N TYR A 145 9.48 4.22 5.45
CA TYR A 145 10.67 3.64 4.81
C TYR A 145 11.76 3.31 5.83
N GLU A 146 12.11 4.26 6.70
CA GLU A 146 13.13 4.05 7.72
C GLU A 146 12.68 3.00 8.76
N THR A 147 11.41 2.99 9.15
CA THR A 147 10.87 1.99 10.07
C THR A 147 11.02 0.58 9.51
N VAL A 148 10.62 0.36 8.25
CA VAL A 148 10.73 -0.97 7.62
C VAL A 148 12.18 -1.37 7.43
N LYS A 149 13.04 -0.45 6.97
CA LYS A 149 14.46 -0.70 6.76
C LYS A 149 15.18 -1.12 8.05
N ASN A 150 14.78 -0.54 9.18
CA ASN A 150 15.33 -0.85 10.49
C ASN A 150 14.58 -1.99 11.22
N SER A 151 13.55 -2.58 10.61
CA SER A 151 12.71 -3.60 11.26
C SER A 151 13.32 -5.00 11.35
N GLY A 152 14.36 -5.27 10.57
CA GLY A 152 14.87 -6.62 10.36
C GLY A 152 14.03 -7.46 9.38
N TRP A 153 13.11 -6.83 8.65
CA TRP A 153 12.46 -7.45 7.51
C TRP A 153 13.48 -7.85 6.44
N ASN A 154 13.37 -9.08 5.93
CA ASN A 154 14.37 -9.69 5.04
C ASN A 154 14.15 -9.40 3.54
N GLY A 155 13.18 -8.55 3.21
CA GLY A 155 12.92 -8.14 1.83
C GLY A 155 13.77 -6.95 1.38
N VAL A 156 13.52 -6.48 0.16
CA VAL A 156 14.18 -5.29 -0.39
C VAL A 156 13.24 -4.11 -0.29
N ILE A 157 13.65 -3.05 0.42
CA ILE A 157 12.92 -1.78 0.40
C ILE A 157 13.73 -0.71 -0.33
N GLU A 158 13.07 0.00 -1.24
CA GLU A 158 13.62 1.15 -1.96
C GLU A 158 12.72 2.37 -1.74
N MET A 159 13.31 3.56 -1.80
CA MET A 159 12.58 4.83 -1.79
C MET A 159 13.02 5.70 -2.96
N VAL A 160 12.05 6.41 -3.54
CA VAL A 160 12.27 7.43 -4.56
C VAL A 160 11.58 8.70 -4.11
N GLU A 161 12.33 9.80 -4.14
CA GLU A 161 11.81 11.14 -3.90
C GLU A 161 11.74 11.91 -5.21
N ILE A 162 10.57 12.48 -5.50
CA ILE A 162 10.34 13.30 -6.69
C ILE A 162 10.47 14.76 -6.29
N GLU A 163 11.58 15.38 -6.70
CA GLU A 163 11.91 16.78 -6.43
C GLU A 163 10.82 17.71 -6.99
N GLY A 164 10.50 18.78 -6.28
CA GLY A 164 9.70 19.90 -6.75
C GLY A 164 8.19 19.67 -6.90
N GLU A 165 7.71 18.44 -6.73
CA GLU A 165 6.30 18.06 -6.92
C GLU A 165 5.52 17.94 -5.61
N GLU A 166 4.20 18.06 -5.74
CA GLU A 166 3.23 18.02 -4.64
C GLU A 166 2.58 16.63 -4.51
N HIS A 167 1.68 16.48 -3.52
CA HIS A 167 0.95 15.25 -3.26
C HIS A 167 0.26 14.71 -4.53
N VAL A 168 0.55 13.45 -4.88
CA VAL A 168 -0.02 12.71 -6.03
C VAL A 168 -0.02 13.48 -7.36
N PHE A 169 1.01 14.32 -7.60
CA PHE A 169 1.09 15.19 -8.77
C PHE A 169 0.84 14.48 -10.11
N TYR A 170 1.26 13.23 -10.26
CA TYR A 170 1.12 12.40 -11.46
C TYR A 170 -0.34 12.08 -11.82
N LEU A 171 -1.29 12.20 -10.88
CA LEU A 171 -2.72 12.11 -11.17
C LEU A 171 -3.27 13.39 -11.82
N PHE A 172 -2.62 14.54 -11.56
CA PHE A 172 -3.05 15.85 -12.05
C PHE A 172 -2.24 16.34 -13.25
N LYS A 173 -0.99 15.90 -13.38
CA LYS A 173 -0.04 16.24 -14.46
C LYS A 173 0.55 14.96 -15.07
N PRO A 174 -0.26 14.05 -15.63
CA PRO A 174 0.22 12.74 -16.09
C PRO A 174 1.23 12.82 -17.25
N ASP A 175 1.17 13.90 -18.04
CA ASP A 175 2.02 14.08 -19.22
C ASP A 175 3.33 14.84 -18.92
N CYS A 176 3.62 15.16 -17.66
CA CYS A 176 4.87 15.84 -17.32
C CYS A 176 6.05 14.85 -17.27
N GLU A 177 7.26 15.37 -17.51
CA GLU A 177 8.51 14.58 -17.53
C GLU A 177 8.67 13.71 -16.26
N LYS A 178 8.46 14.30 -15.09
CA LYS A 178 8.55 13.61 -13.80
C LYS A 178 7.51 12.52 -13.60
N ALA A 179 6.30 12.68 -14.17
CA ALA A 179 5.30 11.62 -14.15
C ALA A 179 5.74 10.45 -15.04
N GLY A 180 6.33 10.74 -16.21
CA GLY A 180 6.98 9.75 -17.07
C GLY A 180 8.10 8.98 -16.35
N GLU A 181 9.03 9.70 -15.72
CA GLU A 181 10.14 9.10 -14.96
C GLU A 181 9.64 8.20 -13.82
N LEU A 182 8.59 8.64 -13.10
CA LEU A 182 7.95 7.82 -12.07
C LEU A 182 7.34 6.54 -12.67
N MET A 183 6.67 6.63 -13.83
CA MET A 183 6.10 5.46 -14.50
C MET A 183 7.17 4.49 -15.00
N ASP A 184 8.32 4.99 -15.46
CA ASP A 184 9.47 4.14 -15.82
C ASP A 184 10.03 3.40 -14.60
N ARG A 185 10.10 4.08 -13.45
CA ARG A 185 10.53 3.48 -12.19
C ARG A 185 9.54 2.42 -11.70
N ILE A 186 8.24 2.69 -11.77
CA ILE A 186 7.18 1.73 -11.42
C ILE A 186 7.23 0.52 -12.35
N SER A 187 7.35 0.75 -13.66
CA SER A 187 7.45 -0.32 -14.65
C SER A 187 8.67 -1.20 -14.41
N SER A 188 9.80 -0.62 -14.05
CA SER A 188 11.01 -1.36 -13.66
C SER A 188 10.77 -2.19 -12.41
N PHE A 189 10.11 -1.62 -11.38
CA PHE A 189 9.77 -2.33 -10.15
C PHE A 189 8.87 -3.55 -10.39
N LEU A 190 7.86 -3.43 -11.25
CA LEU A 190 6.91 -4.52 -11.54
C LEU A 190 7.53 -5.64 -12.39
N ASN A 191 8.51 -5.32 -13.23
CA ASN A 191 9.13 -6.28 -14.14
C ASN A 191 10.30 -7.06 -13.52
N LEU A 192 10.94 -6.53 -12.48
CA LEU A 192 11.99 -7.21 -11.70
C LEU A 192 11.51 -8.52 -11.04
#